data_AF-X6M9X0-F1
#
_entry.id   AF-X6M9X0-F1
#
_cell.length_a   1.000
_cell.length_b   1.000
_cell.length_c   1.000
_cell.angle_alpha   90.00
_cell.angle_beta   90.00
_cell.angle_gamma   90.00
#
_symmetry.space_group_name_H-M   'P 1'
#
loop_
_entity.id
_entity.type
_entity.pdbx_description
1 polymer ?
#
loop_
_entity_poly.entity_id
_entity_poly.type
_entity_poly.pdbx_seq_one_letter_code
_entity_poly.pdbx_strand_id
1 'polypeptide(L)'
;YEEAMEQYEIAADLYEGDNDQTNANKRWVVVADICAQLKKYERAVELYEKTARYNMDNNLLRWNAKTFLFKAMICHINNCVDRDDPKVWFHLESVLQRYRDLNDLFAQSREYQLCAGLVTSVPNGDLDAYEKAIDAYNKIVKLDTWGIEQTKPLRVYIVAKQHAAPKMDETLDEHIANIDKEIQALDQPEEQKDEVDLNGAPDVMSDVK
;
A
#
# COMPACT_ATOMS: atom_id res chain seq x y z
N TYR A 1 -14.97 -9.05 -20.09
CA TYR A 1 -13.51 -8.84 -20.08
C TYR A 1 -12.74 -10.13 -20.29
N GLU A 2 -13.09 -11.23 -19.60
CA GLU A 2 -12.35 -12.50 -19.72
C GLU A 2 -12.45 -13.14 -21.11
N GLU A 3 -13.64 -13.26 -21.70
CA GLU A 3 -13.78 -13.74 -23.08
C GLU A 3 -13.00 -12.88 -24.08
N ALA A 4 -13.04 -11.56 -23.94
CA ALA A 4 -12.29 -10.65 -24.81
C ALA A 4 -10.77 -10.86 -24.66
N MET A 5 -10.28 -11.05 -23.43
CA MET A 5 -8.89 -11.36 -23.15
C MET A 5 -8.45 -12.64 -23.87
N GLU A 6 -9.21 -13.72 -23.76
CA GLU A 6 -8.94 -15.00 -24.44
C GLU A 6 -8.86 -14.83 -25.96
N GLN A 7 -9.81 -14.09 -26.56
CA GLN A 7 -9.79 -13.84 -28.01
C GLN A 7 -8.57 -13.02 -28.44
N TYR A 8 -8.13 -12.04 -27.63
CA TYR A 8 -6.93 -11.27 -27.92
C TYR A 8 -5.64 -12.09 -27.75
N GLU A 9 -5.61 -13.04 -26.82
CA GLU A 9 -4.49 -13.98 -26.64
C GLU A 9 -4.37 -14.92 -27.84
N ILE A 10 -5.47 -15.55 -28.25
CA ILE A 10 -5.50 -16.39 -29.45
C ILE A 10 -5.04 -15.59 -30.68
N ALA A 11 -5.52 -14.35 -30.83
CA ALA A 11 -5.08 -13.49 -31.93
C ALA A 11 -3.58 -13.15 -31.84
N ALA A 12 -3.04 -12.92 -30.65
CA ALA A 12 -1.62 -12.65 -30.45
C ALA A 12 -0.76 -13.86 -30.86
N ASP A 13 -1.14 -15.06 -30.43
CA ASP A 13 -0.45 -16.31 -30.76
C ASP A 13 -0.49 -16.61 -32.27
N LEU A 14 -1.62 -16.32 -32.94
CA LEU A 14 -1.71 -16.43 -34.40
C LEU A 14 -0.72 -15.48 -35.10
N TYR A 15 -0.64 -14.22 -34.68
CA TYR A 15 0.33 -13.28 -35.24
C TYR A 15 1.78 -13.67 -34.93
N GLU A 16 2.08 -14.24 -33.76
CA GLU A 16 3.42 -14.78 -33.47
C GLU A 16 3.75 -15.98 -34.37
N GLY A 17 2.78 -16.87 -34.63
CA GLY A 17 2.91 -17.99 -35.56
C GLY A 17 3.18 -17.56 -37.00
N ASP A 18 2.57 -16.46 -37.43
CA ASP A 18 2.79 -15.83 -38.74
C ASP A 18 4.07 -14.96 -38.79
N ASN A 19 4.86 -14.92 -37.71
CA ASN A 19 6.06 -14.10 -37.56
C ASN A 19 5.81 -12.58 -37.68
N ASP A 20 4.58 -12.13 -37.37
CA ASP A 20 4.18 -10.74 -37.29
C ASP A 20 4.20 -10.23 -35.84
N GLN A 21 5.41 -10.08 -35.31
CA GLN A 21 5.62 -9.66 -33.92
C GLN A 21 5.04 -8.27 -33.61
N THR A 22 4.92 -7.39 -34.62
CA THR A 22 4.37 -6.05 -34.43
C THR A 22 2.88 -6.10 -34.13
N ASN A 23 2.12 -6.88 -34.88
CA ASN A 23 0.69 -7.03 -34.60
C ASN A 23 0.43 -7.90 -33.37
N ALA A 24 1.25 -8.93 -33.12
CA ALA A 24 1.20 -9.70 -31.87
C ALA A 24 1.32 -8.78 -30.64
N ASN A 25 2.35 -7.93 -30.60
CA ASN A 25 2.58 -7.02 -29.47
C ASN A 25 1.44 -6.03 -29.25
N LYS A 26 0.79 -5.55 -30.32
CA LYS A 26 -0.41 -4.72 -30.17
C LYS A 26 -1.54 -5.46 -29.44
N ARG A 27 -1.70 -6.76 -29.68
CA ARG A 27 -2.69 -7.59 -28.97
C ARG A 27 -2.26 -7.87 -27.54
N TRP A 28 -0.98 -8.18 -27.31
CA TRP A 28 -0.44 -8.35 -25.96
C TRP A 28 -0.64 -7.12 -25.06
N VAL A 29 -0.52 -5.91 -25.60
CA VAL A 29 -0.82 -4.68 -24.85
C VAL A 29 -2.28 -4.62 -24.42
N VAL A 30 -3.22 -5.00 -25.30
CA VAL A 30 -4.65 -5.03 -24.96
C VAL A 30 -4.93 -6.10 -23.90
N VAL A 31 -4.31 -7.27 -23.99
CA VAL A 31 -4.39 -8.31 -22.97
C VAL A 31 -3.87 -7.79 -21.63
N ALA A 32 -2.74 -7.07 -21.63
CA ALA A 32 -2.15 -6.47 -20.43
C ALA A 32 -3.05 -5.38 -19.81
N ASP A 33 -3.68 -4.54 -20.64
CA ASP A 33 -4.64 -3.52 -20.20
C ASP A 33 -5.86 -4.18 -19.51
N ILE A 34 -6.39 -5.26 -20.10
CA ILE A 34 -7.50 -6.02 -19.52
C ILE A 34 -7.06 -6.72 -18.21
N CYS A 35 -5.85 -7.30 -18.18
CA CYS A 35 -5.30 -7.91 -16.97
C CYS A 35 -5.20 -6.90 -15.82
N ALA A 36 -4.74 -5.68 -16.08
CA ALA A 36 -4.67 -4.61 -15.09
C ALA A 36 -6.07 -4.21 -14.57
N GLN A 37 -7.08 -4.14 -15.46
CA GLN A 37 -8.47 -3.87 -15.06
C GLN A 37 -9.08 -4.99 -14.21
N LEU A 38 -8.71 -6.24 -14.48
CA LEU A 38 -9.12 -7.42 -13.70
C LEU A 38 -8.28 -7.65 -12.44
N LYS A 39 -7.40 -6.71 -12.07
CA LYS A 39 -6.45 -6.82 -10.95
C LYS A 39 -5.49 -8.02 -11.04
N LYS A 40 -5.32 -8.59 -12.22
CA LYS A 40 -4.33 -9.64 -12.52
C LYS A 40 -2.97 -8.97 -12.79
N TYR A 41 -2.46 -8.23 -11.80
CA TYR A 41 -1.33 -7.30 -11.98
C TYR A 41 -0.01 -8.01 -12.33
N GLU A 42 0.26 -9.19 -11.77
CA GLU A 42 1.48 -9.95 -12.09
C GLU A 42 1.57 -10.27 -13.58
N ARG A 43 0.47 -10.80 -14.14
CA ARG A 43 0.38 -11.09 -15.58
C ARG A 43 0.49 -9.83 -16.43
N ALA A 44 -0.14 -8.74 -15.99
CA ALA A 44 -0.05 -7.45 -16.69
C ALA A 44 1.40 -6.96 -16.76
N VAL A 45 2.16 -7.04 -15.65
CA VAL A 45 3.59 -6.69 -15.60
C VAL A 45 4.39 -7.49 -16.62
N GLU A 46 4.24 -8.81 -16.63
CA GLU A 46 4.99 -9.69 -17.54
C GLU A 46 4.78 -9.30 -19.00
N LEU A 47 3.52 -9.05 -19.39
CA LEU A 47 3.16 -8.66 -20.75
C LEU A 47 3.67 -7.26 -21.11
N TYR A 48 3.60 -6.29 -20.20
CA TYR A 48 4.16 -4.96 -20.43
C TYR A 48 5.66 -4.98 -20.55
N GLU A 49 6.37 -5.72 -19.69
CA GLU A 49 7.81 -5.84 -19.78
C GLU A 49 8.24 -6.58 -21.06
N LYS A 50 7.55 -7.67 -21.45
CA LYS A 50 7.77 -8.36 -22.74
C LYS A 50 7.66 -7.36 -23.90
N THR A 51 6.58 -6.58 -23.90
CA THR A 51 6.35 -5.56 -24.94
C THR A 51 7.41 -4.46 -24.89
N ALA A 52 7.78 -3.98 -23.71
CA ALA A 52 8.81 -2.96 -23.53
C ALA A 52 10.15 -3.43 -24.11
N ARG A 53 10.58 -4.66 -23.80
CA ARG A 53 11.80 -5.29 -24.33
C ARG A 53 11.82 -5.29 -25.85
N TYR A 54 10.75 -5.77 -26.49
CA TYR A 54 10.64 -5.73 -27.95
C TYR A 54 10.73 -4.30 -28.52
N ASN A 55 10.08 -3.33 -27.89
CA ASN A 55 10.11 -1.94 -28.36
C ASN A 55 11.51 -1.31 -28.19
N MET A 56 12.30 -1.75 -27.21
CA MET A 56 13.67 -1.26 -27.02
C MET A 56 14.63 -1.79 -28.08
N ASP A 57 14.46 -3.03 -28.50
CA ASP A 57 15.28 -3.64 -29.57
C ASP A 57 14.99 -3.02 -30.95
N ASN A 58 13.81 -2.41 -31.12
CA ASN A 58 13.42 -1.73 -32.35
C ASN A 58 13.62 -0.21 -32.27
N ASN A 59 14.62 0.31 -32.99
CA ASN A 59 14.97 1.74 -33.01
C ASN A 59 13.80 2.69 -33.30
N LEU A 60 12.81 2.27 -34.10
CA LEU A 60 11.64 3.11 -34.42
C LEU A 60 10.64 3.18 -33.25
N LEU A 61 10.59 2.12 -32.45
CA LEU A 61 9.61 1.97 -31.37
C LEU A 61 10.20 2.25 -29.98
N ARG A 62 11.51 2.51 -29.89
CA ARG A 62 12.23 2.76 -28.63
C ARG A 62 11.58 3.83 -27.76
N TRP A 63 10.95 4.84 -28.37
CA TRP A 63 10.22 5.89 -27.67
C TRP A 63 8.97 5.40 -26.93
N ASN A 64 8.36 4.31 -27.39
CA ASN A 64 7.16 3.73 -26.77
C ASN A 64 7.49 2.82 -25.59
N ALA A 65 8.74 2.34 -25.48
CA ALA A 65 9.17 1.47 -24.39
C ALA A 65 8.93 2.12 -23.01
N LYS A 66 9.17 3.44 -22.88
CA LYS A 66 8.92 4.18 -21.64
C LYS A 66 7.46 4.11 -21.17
N THR A 67 6.51 4.08 -22.10
CA THR A 67 5.08 3.99 -21.80
C THR A 67 4.74 2.62 -21.22
N PHE A 68 5.32 1.55 -21.76
CA PHE A 68 5.10 0.20 -21.24
C PHE A 68 5.80 -0.03 -19.90
N LEU A 69 7.01 0.51 -19.71
CA LEU A 69 7.69 0.49 -18.41
C LEU A 69 6.89 1.26 -17.35
N PHE A 70 6.33 2.42 -17.71
CA PHE A 70 5.41 3.16 -16.85
C PHE A 70 4.19 2.32 -16.45
N LYS A 71 3.50 1.71 -17.43
CA LYS A 71 2.33 0.85 -17.15
C LYS A 71 2.69 -0.35 -16.26
N ALA A 72 3.82 -1.00 -16.52
CA ALA A 72 4.32 -2.09 -15.68
C ALA A 72 4.57 -1.62 -14.23
N MET A 73 5.18 -0.44 -14.08
CA MET A 73 5.48 0.13 -12.77
C MET A 73 4.21 0.44 -11.96
N ILE A 74 3.18 1.03 -12.59
CA ILE A 74 1.89 1.26 -11.94
C ILE A 74 1.24 -0.07 -11.51
N CYS A 75 1.34 -1.12 -12.34
CA CYS A 75 0.83 -2.45 -11.97
C CYS A 75 1.58 -3.05 -10.77
N HIS A 76 2.90 -2.85 -10.65
CA HIS A 76 3.63 -3.24 -9.44
C HIS A 76 3.11 -2.52 -8.20
N ILE A 77 2.89 -1.20 -8.27
CA ILE A 77 2.38 -0.42 -7.15
C ILE A 77 1.00 -0.93 -6.73
N ASN A 78 0.09 -1.15 -7.69
CA ASN A 78 -1.24 -1.68 -7.40
C ASN A 78 -1.19 -3.09 -6.79
N ASN A 79 -0.28 -3.97 -7.26
CA ASN A 79 -0.08 -5.28 -6.65
C ASN A 79 0.44 -5.17 -5.20
N CYS A 80 1.29 -4.17 -4.90
CA CYS A 80 1.75 -3.92 -3.52
C CYS A 80 0.59 -3.48 -2.62
N VAL A 81 -0.27 -2.58 -3.14
CA VAL A 81 -1.48 -2.13 -2.42
C VAL A 81 -2.44 -3.28 -2.13
N ASP A 82 -2.69 -4.15 -3.11
CA ASP A 82 -3.59 -5.30 -2.94
C ASP A 82 -3.06 -6.33 -1.94
N ARG A 83 -1.74 -6.46 -1.80
CA ARG A 83 -1.09 -7.38 -0.84
C ARG A 83 -0.88 -6.77 0.55
N ASP A 84 -0.70 -5.46 0.62
CA ASP A 84 -0.36 -4.69 1.83
C ASP A 84 0.81 -5.28 2.65
N ASP A 85 1.81 -5.87 1.99
CA ASP A 85 2.98 -6.48 2.64
C ASP A 85 4.20 -5.53 2.57
N PRO A 86 4.76 -5.09 3.72
CA PRO A 86 5.96 -4.26 3.79
C PRO A 86 7.14 -4.77 2.95
N LYS A 87 7.33 -6.09 2.86
CA LYS A 87 8.44 -6.69 2.09
C LYS A 87 8.32 -6.40 0.60
N VAL A 88 7.10 -6.34 0.08
CA VAL A 88 6.84 -6.09 -1.34
C VAL A 88 7.12 -4.61 -1.66
N TRP A 89 6.83 -3.69 -0.73
CA TRP A 89 7.14 -2.27 -0.87
C TRP A 89 8.65 -2.00 -1.01
N PHE A 90 9.50 -2.67 -0.22
CA PHE A 90 10.96 -2.52 -0.35
C PHE A 90 11.50 -3.00 -1.70
N HIS A 91 10.83 -3.96 -2.35
CA HIS A 91 11.25 -4.43 -3.67
C HIS A 91 11.03 -3.38 -4.77
N LEU A 92 10.05 -2.49 -4.57
CA LEU A 92 9.57 -1.55 -5.58
C LEU A 92 10.63 -0.53 -6.01
N GLU A 93 11.46 -0.06 -5.08
CA GLU A 93 12.60 0.81 -5.40
C GLU A 93 13.63 0.11 -6.28
N SER A 94 13.91 -1.17 -6.00
CA SER A 94 14.80 -1.99 -6.81
C SER A 94 14.24 -2.19 -8.22
N VAL A 95 12.94 -2.45 -8.37
CA VAL A 95 12.27 -2.55 -9.67
C VAL A 95 12.41 -1.25 -10.46
N LEU A 96 12.13 -0.10 -9.81
CA LEU A 96 12.22 1.20 -10.45
C LEU A 96 13.65 1.51 -10.91
N GLN A 97 14.65 1.17 -10.10
CA GLN A 97 16.06 1.33 -10.46
C GLN A 97 16.43 0.44 -11.66
N ARG A 98 15.96 -0.82 -11.71
CA ARG A 98 16.17 -1.67 -12.89
C ARG A 98 15.58 -1.07 -14.16
N TYR A 99 14.36 -0.52 -14.10
CA TYR A 99 13.75 0.13 -15.26
C TYR A 99 14.50 1.39 -15.70
N ARG A 100 15.05 2.13 -14.74
CA ARG A 100 15.92 3.28 -15.00
C ARG A 100 17.17 2.86 -15.77
N ASP A 101 17.83 1.80 -15.33
CA ASP A 101 19.07 1.30 -15.94
C ASP A 101 18.81 0.59 -17.28
N LEU A 102 17.60 0.04 -17.47
CA LEU A 102 17.19 -0.63 -18.69
C LEU A 102 16.91 0.34 -19.85
N ASN A 103 16.45 1.56 -19.55
CA ASN A 103 16.05 2.52 -20.58
C ASN A 103 16.36 3.97 -20.19
N ASP A 104 17.41 4.54 -20.81
CA ASP A 104 17.82 5.94 -20.57
C ASP A 104 16.71 6.96 -20.83
N LEU A 105 15.83 6.70 -21.81
CA LEU A 105 14.72 7.60 -22.12
C LEU A 105 13.68 7.60 -21.01
N PHE A 106 13.44 6.44 -20.39
CA PHE A 106 12.60 6.32 -19.20
C PHE A 106 13.24 7.01 -18.00
N ALA A 107 14.54 6.84 -17.77
CA ALA A 107 15.26 7.47 -16.66
C ALA A 107 15.11 9.01 -16.63
N GLN A 108 15.06 9.65 -17.80
CA GLN A 108 14.91 11.10 -17.95
C GLN A 108 13.44 11.54 -18.12
N SER A 109 12.51 10.59 -18.11
CA SER A 109 11.12 10.82 -18.45
C SER A 109 10.31 11.34 -17.27
N ARG A 110 9.15 11.93 -17.58
CA ARG A 110 8.19 12.38 -16.56
C ARG A 110 7.47 11.20 -15.92
N GLU A 111 7.29 10.14 -16.67
CA GLU A 111 6.75 8.87 -16.23
C GLU A 111 7.60 8.28 -15.10
N TYR A 112 8.94 8.29 -15.23
CA TYR A 112 9.84 7.90 -14.13
C TYR A 112 9.68 8.80 -12.91
N GLN A 113 9.62 10.12 -13.09
CA GLN A 113 9.46 11.07 -11.97
C GLN A 113 8.14 10.85 -11.23
N LEU A 114 7.06 10.60 -11.97
CA LEU A 114 5.77 10.24 -11.39
C LEU A 114 5.88 8.92 -10.62
N CYS A 115 6.43 7.86 -11.24
CA CYS A 115 6.63 6.58 -10.55
C CYS A 115 7.44 6.74 -9.27
N ALA A 116 8.56 7.46 -9.29
CA ALA A 116 9.39 7.70 -8.09
C ALA A 116 8.60 8.40 -6.97
N GLY A 117 7.78 9.41 -7.34
CA GLY A 117 6.87 10.06 -6.41
C GLY A 117 5.87 9.09 -5.79
N LEU A 118 5.25 8.24 -6.61
CA LEU A 118 4.27 7.24 -6.15
C LEU A 118 4.90 6.13 -5.28
N VAL A 119 6.09 5.64 -5.64
CA VAL A 119 6.84 4.65 -4.84
C VAL A 119 7.12 5.17 -3.44
N THR A 120 7.29 6.48 -3.28
CA THR A 120 7.57 7.10 -1.98
C THR A 120 6.28 7.47 -1.23
N SER A 121 5.30 8.09 -1.90
CA SER A 121 4.13 8.66 -1.24
C SER A 121 3.09 7.62 -0.83
N VAL A 122 2.86 6.59 -1.66
CA VAL A 122 1.85 5.56 -1.42
C VAL A 122 2.13 4.75 -0.15
N PRO A 123 3.32 4.16 0.06
CA PRO A 123 3.58 3.39 1.28
C PRO A 123 3.60 4.27 2.54
N ASN A 124 3.98 5.54 2.43
CA ASN A 124 4.01 6.48 3.55
C ASN A 124 2.62 7.04 3.90
N GLY A 125 1.60 6.80 3.08
CA GLY A 125 0.29 7.40 3.28
C GLY A 125 0.32 8.93 3.12
N ASP A 126 1.22 9.46 2.28
CA ASP A 126 1.35 10.90 2.07
C ASP A 126 0.49 11.35 0.87
N LEU A 127 -0.74 11.81 1.18
CA LEU A 127 -1.68 12.28 0.17
C LEU A 127 -1.20 13.54 -0.56
N ASP A 128 -0.55 14.48 0.13
CA ASP A 128 -0.09 15.73 -0.48
C ASP A 128 1.02 15.45 -1.50
N ALA A 129 2.01 14.63 -1.12
CA ALA A 129 3.06 14.22 -2.04
C ALA A 129 2.54 13.45 -3.26
N TYR A 130 1.54 12.58 -3.05
CA TYR A 130 0.86 11.86 -4.13
C TYR A 130 0.17 12.82 -5.10
N GLU A 131 -0.67 13.73 -4.61
CA GLU A 131 -1.42 14.68 -5.45
C GLU A 131 -0.48 15.63 -6.18
N LYS A 132 0.57 16.11 -5.50
CA LYS A 132 1.62 16.95 -6.10
C LYS A 132 2.36 16.24 -7.24
N ALA A 133 2.66 14.95 -7.11
CA ALA A 133 3.32 14.17 -8.16
C ALA A 133 2.41 14.02 -9.40
N ILE A 134 1.13 13.70 -9.18
CA ILE A 134 0.12 13.60 -10.25
C ILE A 134 -0.07 14.95 -10.95
N ASP A 135 -0.15 16.05 -10.19
CA ASP A 135 -0.29 17.40 -10.72
C ASP A 135 0.94 17.85 -11.51
N ALA A 136 2.14 17.56 -11.02
CA ALA A 136 3.38 17.87 -11.73
C ALA A 136 3.44 17.17 -13.09
N TYR A 137 2.96 15.92 -13.17
CA TYR A 137 2.83 15.20 -14.43
C TYR A 137 1.78 15.85 -15.34
N ASN A 138 0.56 16.06 -14.82
CA ASN A 138 -0.59 16.62 -15.54
C ASN A 138 -0.44 18.07 -16.02
N LYS A 139 0.55 18.82 -15.52
CA LYS A 139 0.91 20.16 -16.02
C LYS A 139 1.55 20.11 -17.41
N ILE A 140 2.23 19.02 -17.73
CA ILE A 140 2.97 18.87 -18.99
C ILE A 140 2.27 17.86 -19.89
N VAL A 141 1.98 16.68 -19.36
CA VAL A 141 1.34 15.57 -20.07
C VAL A 141 0.13 15.13 -19.26
N LYS A 142 -1.07 15.18 -19.86
CA LYS A 142 -2.26 14.66 -19.20
C LYS A 142 -2.18 13.14 -19.09
N LEU A 143 -2.48 12.60 -17.91
CA LEU A 143 -2.74 11.18 -17.76
C LEU A 143 -3.89 10.78 -18.68
N ASP A 144 -3.70 9.67 -19.37
CA ASP A 144 -4.73 9.06 -20.19
C ASP A 144 -5.79 8.39 -19.31
N THR A 145 -6.87 7.92 -19.94
CA THR A 145 -7.96 7.24 -19.24
C THR A 145 -7.45 6.07 -18.39
N TRP A 146 -6.52 5.27 -18.94
CA TRP A 146 -5.92 4.15 -18.24
C TRP A 146 -5.15 4.59 -17.00
N GLY A 147 -4.26 5.59 -17.12
CA GLY A 147 -3.49 6.10 -15.98
C GLY A 147 -4.39 6.67 -14.88
N ILE A 148 -5.46 7.38 -15.25
CA ILE A 148 -6.45 7.88 -14.30
C ILE A 148 -7.16 6.72 -13.57
N GLU A 149 -7.60 5.70 -14.30
CA GLU A 149 -8.25 4.52 -13.71
C GLU A 149 -7.34 3.76 -12.74
N GLN A 150 -6.07 3.59 -13.09
CA GLN A 150 -5.14 2.80 -12.27
C GLN A 150 -4.60 3.55 -11.05
N THR A 151 -4.59 4.88 -11.07
CA THR A 151 -4.10 5.71 -9.95
C THR A 151 -5.19 6.04 -8.93
N LYS A 152 -6.46 6.08 -9.36
CA LYS A 152 -7.60 6.30 -8.44
C LYS A 152 -7.62 5.37 -7.21
N PRO A 153 -7.46 4.03 -7.34
CA PRO A 153 -7.41 3.13 -6.19
C PRO A 153 -6.29 3.46 -5.21
N LEU A 154 -5.13 3.91 -5.70
CA LEU A 154 -3.99 4.29 -4.86
C LEU A 154 -4.35 5.44 -3.92
N ARG A 155 -5.07 6.45 -4.43
CA ARG A 155 -5.54 7.57 -3.60
C ARG A 155 -6.47 7.10 -2.49
N VAL A 156 -7.38 6.16 -2.78
CA VAL A 156 -8.30 5.59 -1.77
C VAL A 156 -7.51 4.83 -0.71
N TYR A 157 -6.52 4.03 -1.10
CA TYR A 157 -5.64 3.32 -0.18
C TYR A 157 -4.87 4.29 0.74
N ILE A 158 -4.29 5.36 0.19
CA ILE A 158 -3.57 6.38 0.97
C ILE A 158 -4.49 7.01 2.03
N VAL A 159 -5.68 7.44 1.63
CA VAL A 159 -6.67 8.05 2.55
C VAL A 159 -7.06 7.06 3.65
N ALA A 160 -7.31 5.79 3.31
CA ALA A 160 -7.60 4.76 4.29
C ALA A 160 -6.43 4.56 5.28
N LYS A 161 -5.19 4.60 4.79
CA LYS A 161 -3.97 4.49 5.62
C LYS A 161 -3.77 5.70 6.54
N GLN A 162 -4.12 6.91 6.10
CA GLN A 162 -4.07 8.12 6.94
C GLN A 162 -5.12 8.10 8.06
N HIS A 163 -6.30 7.55 7.78
CA HIS A 163 -7.40 7.45 8.75
C HIS A 163 -7.39 6.18 9.59
N ALA A 164 -6.54 5.20 9.26
CA ALA A 164 -6.25 4.08 10.16
C ALA A 164 -5.70 4.71 11.45
N ALA A 165 -6.54 4.72 12.50
CA ALA A 165 -6.23 5.40 13.74
C ALA A 165 -4.80 5.05 14.18
N PRO A 166 -3.97 6.03 14.57
CA PRO A 166 -2.75 5.68 15.29
C PRO A 166 -3.23 4.79 16.43
N LYS A 167 -2.67 3.58 16.54
CA LYS A 167 -2.92 2.73 17.71
C LYS A 167 -2.76 3.64 18.91
N MET A 168 -3.85 3.87 19.64
CA MET A 168 -3.80 4.73 20.81
C MET A 168 -2.71 4.14 21.68
N ASP A 169 -1.72 4.96 21.96
CA ASP A 169 -0.44 4.60 22.55
C ASP A 169 -0.64 3.53 23.63
N GLU A 170 -0.02 2.34 23.49
CA GLU A 170 -0.13 1.24 24.48
C GLU A 170 0.24 1.74 25.89
N THR A 171 0.99 2.84 25.99
CA THR A 171 1.32 3.50 27.27
C THR A 171 0.13 4.15 27.96
N LEU A 172 -0.90 4.59 27.22
CA LEU A 172 -2.10 5.23 27.78
C LEU A 172 -3.01 4.18 28.43
N ASP A 173 -3.16 3.02 27.80
CA ASP A 173 -3.92 1.90 28.34
C ASP A 173 -3.20 1.28 29.56
N GLU A 174 -1.87 1.20 29.55
CA GLU A 174 -1.07 0.81 30.72
C GLU A 174 -1.17 1.82 31.88
N HIS A 175 -1.18 3.13 31.58
CA HIS A 175 -1.38 4.16 32.60
C HIS A 175 -2.78 4.11 33.20
N ILE A 176 -3.83 3.95 32.38
CA ILE A 176 -5.21 3.81 32.85
C ILE A 176 -5.33 2.54 33.72
N ALA A 177 -4.77 1.42 33.29
CA ALA A 177 -4.78 0.18 34.06
C ALA A 177 -4.02 0.28 35.40
N ASN A 178 -2.95 1.08 35.46
CA ASN A 178 -2.22 1.34 36.70
C ASN A 178 -3.00 2.27 37.65
N ILE A 179 -3.69 3.28 37.12
CA ILE A 179 -4.57 4.16 37.90
C ILE A 179 -5.75 3.38 38.49
N ASP A 180 -6.36 2.47 37.72
CA ASP A 180 -7.46 1.63 38.20
C ASP A 180 -7.02 0.69 39.34
N LYS A 181 -5.79 0.17 39.28
CA LYS A 181 -5.19 -0.62 40.36
C LYS A 181 -4.94 0.22 41.62
N GLU A 182 -4.49 1.46 41.48
CA GLU A 182 -4.31 2.37 42.62
C GLU A 182 -5.64 2.71 43.28
N ILE A 183 -6.70 2.95 42.50
CA ILE A 183 -8.05 3.22 43.04
C ILE A 183 -8.59 2.00 43.80
N GLN A 184 -8.43 0.78 43.28
CA GLN A 184 -8.85 -0.44 43.98
C GLN A 184 -8.07 -0.70 45.28
N ALA A 185 -6.80 -0.29 45.34
CA ALA A 185 -6.00 -0.41 46.56
C ALA A 185 -6.46 0.57 47.66
N LEU A 186 -7.04 1.72 47.29
CA LEU A 186 -7.56 2.73 48.22
C LEU A 186 -8.97 2.40 48.73
N ASP A 187 -9.71 1.52 48.07
CA ASP A 187 -11.08 1.13 48.45
C ASP A 187 -11.12 -0.12 49.36
N GLN A 188 -9.97 -0.53 49.91
CA GLN A 188 -9.94 -1.58 50.93
C GLN A 188 -10.50 -1.03 52.25
N PRO A 189 -11.55 -1.62 52.84
CA PRO A 189 -12.09 -1.17 54.10
C PRO A 189 -11.02 -1.30 55.19
N GLU A 190 -10.71 -0.19 55.87
CA GLU A 190 -9.82 -0.20 57.03
C GLU A 190 -10.30 -1.26 58.02
N GLU A 191 -9.46 -2.28 58.27
CA GLU A 191 -9.69 -3.28 59.31
C GLU A 191 -10.01 -2.57 60.63
N GLN A 192 -11.16 -2.93 61.20
CA GLN A 192 -11.65 -2.42 62.48
C GLN A 192 -10.57 -2.55 63.55
N LYS A 193 -10.04 -1.41 64.01
CA LYS A 193 -9.21 -1.34 65.22
C LYS A 193 -10.10 -1.59 66.44
N ASP A 194 -9.88 -2.76 67.04
CA ASP A 194 -10.02 -3.12 68.45
C ASP A 194 -11.31 -2.70 69.18
N GLU A 195 -12.22 -3.67 69.30
CA GLU A 195 -13.24 -3.70 70.34
C GLU A 195 -12.54 -3.67 71.72
N VAL A 196 -12.72 -2.60 72.49
CA VAL A 196 -12.24 -2.53 73.87
C VAL A 196 -13.17 -3.41 74.73
N ASP A 197 -12.70 -4.62 75.06
CA ASP A 197 -13.39 -5.54 75.98
C ASP A 197 -13.46 -4.93 77.39
N LEU A 198 -14.67 -4.55 77.82
CA LEU A 198 -14.95 -3.97 79.13
C LEU A 198 -15.44 -5.00 80.17
N ASN A 199 -15.37 -6.30 79.91
CA ASN A 199 -15.89 -7.33 80.84
C ASN A 199 -14.89 -7.83 81.89
N GLY A 200 -14.24 -6.90 82.59
CA GLY A 200 -13.26 -7.23 83.63
C GLY A 200 -13.23 -6.31 84.86
N ALA A 201 -14.24 -5.46 85.07
CA ALA A 201 -14.28 -4.60 86.26
C ALA A 201 -14.73 -5.40 87.51
N PRO A 202 -13.90 -5.52 88.56
CA PRO A 202 -14.31 -6.17 89.81
C PRO A 202 -15.33 -5.29 90.55
N ASP A 203 -16.42 -5.91 90.99
CA ASP A 203 -17.42 -5.32 91.86
C ASP A 203 -16.83 -5.10 93.26
N VAL A 204 -16.73 -3.83 93.70
CA VAL A 204 -16.25 -3.48 95.05
C VAL A 204 -17.31 -2.64 95.76
N MET A 205 -18.43 -3.27 96.10
CA MET A 205 -19.20 -2.92 97.28
C MET A 205 -19.28 -4.12 98.22
N SER A 206 -18.30 -4.26 99.12
CA SER A 206 -18.50 -4.97 100.38
C SER A 206 -17.54 -4.44 101.45
N ASP A 207 -18.15 -4.04 102.58
CA ASP A 207 -17.59 -3.79 103.93
C ASP A 207 -16.94 -2.41 104.12
N VAL A 208 -17.55 -1.40 104.75
CA VAL A 208 -18.34 -1.29 106.00
C VAL A 208 -17.60 -1.80 107.26
N LYS A 209 -17.10 -0.79 108.00
CA LYS A 209 -16.55 -0.74 109.37
C LYS A 209 -15.06 -1.02 109.58
#